data_AF-C6B887-F1
#
_entry.id   AF-C6B887-F1
#
_cell.length_a   1.000
_cell.length_b   1.000
_cell.length_c   1.000
_cell.angle_alpha   90.00
_cell.angle_beta   90.00
_cell.angle_gamma   90.00
#
_symmetry.space_group_name_H-M   'P 1'
#
loop_
_entity.id
_entity.type
_entity.pdbx_description
1 polymer ?
#
loop_
_entity_poly.entity_id
_entity_poly.type
_entity_poly.pdbx_seq_one_letter_code
_entity_poly.pdbx_strand_id
1 'polypeptide(L)'
;MTDFNLSLQMDDVNVLSDAIRIWCRHNRAAPTEQSMQLLCSAAVDLYNEGHRTREELVTLLIMKFDSLHSLQVNAPSSASHH
;
A
#
# COMPACT_ATOMS: atom_id res chain seq x y z
N MET A 1 -11.85 5.64 13.71
CA MET A 1 -11.91 6.96 13.07
C MET A 1 -10.46 7.40 12.93
N THR A 2 -9.84 7.10 11.80
CA THR A 2 -8.43 7.41 11.56
C THR A 2 -8.35 8.79 10.94
N ASP A 3 -7.89 9.75 11.74
CA ASP A 3 -7.46 11.07 11.32
C ASP A 3 -6.26 10.90 10.37
N PHE A 4 -6.55 10.68 9.09
CA PHE A 4 -5.57 10.82 8.01
C PHE A 4 -5.16 12.29 7.99
N ASN A 5 -4.02 12.55 8.62
CA ASN A 5 -3.38 13.84 8.75
C ASN A 5 -3.43 14.57 7.39
N LEU A 6 -4.28 15.59 7.33
CA LEU A 6 -4.88 16.19 6.15
C LEU A 6 -3.93 17.17 5.45
N SER A 7 -2.71 16.73 5.17
CA SER A 7 -1.72 17.50 4.41
C SER A 7 -0.99 16.68 3.36
N LEU A 8 -1.61 15.60 2.86
CA LEU A 8 -1.22 15.05 1.55
C LEU A 8 -1.61 16.09 0.50
N GLN A 9 -0.62 16.71 -0.15
CA GLN A 9 -0.88 17.53 -1.32
C GLN A 9 -1.40 16.65 -2.46
N MET A 10 -2.11 17.24 -3.43
CA MET A 10 -2.59 16.50 -4.61
C MET A 10 -1.44 15.79 -5.36
N ASP A 11 -0.22 16.34 -5.28
CA ASP A 11 0.99 15.72 -5.83
C ASP A 11 1.34 14.40 -5.11
N ASP A 12 1.25 14.38 -3.78
CA ASP A 12 1.52 13.19 -2.96
C ASP A 12 0.50 12.07 -3.23
N VAL A 13 -0.78 12.45 -3.37
CA VAL A 13 -1.85 11.50 -3.74
C VAL A 13 -1.60 10.91 -5.12
N ASN A 14 -1.09 11.70 -6.06
CA ASN A 14 -0.72 11.21 -7.39
C ASN A 14 0.44 10.22 -7.32
N VAL A 15 1.49 10.52 -6.57
CA VAL A 15 2.65 9.62 -6.40
C VAL A 15 2.22 8.28 -5.81
N LEU A 16 1.40 8.30 -4.76
CA LEU A 16 0.89 7.09 -4.10
C LEU A 16 -0.04 6.29 -5.03
N SER A 17 -0.95 6.97 -5.71
CA SER A 17 -1.88 6.33 -6.64
C SER A 17 -1.16 5.69 -7.82
N ASP A 18 -0.13 6.33 -8.35
CA ASP A 18 0.67 5.80 -9.45
C ASP A 18 1.50 4.59 -8.99
N ALA A 19 2.06 4.65 -7.78
CA ALA A 19 2.78 3.52 -7.20
C ALA A 19 1.90 2.27 -7.05
N ILE A 20 0.69 2.44 -6.52
CA ILE A 20 -0.29 1.34 -6.36
C ILE A 20 -0.72 0.78 -7.72
N ARG A 21 -0.93 1.64 -8.73
CA ARG A 21 -1.28 1.21 -10.10
C ARG A 21 -0.15 0.40 -10.74
N ILE A 22 1.10 0.81 -10.57
CA ILE A 22 2.27 0.09 -11.08
C ILE A 22 2.37 -1.28 -10.41
N TRP A 23 2.20 -1.34 -9.08
CA TRP A 23 2.18 -2.60 -8.34
C TRP A 23 1.07 -3.54 -8.83
N CYS A 24 -0.15 -3.03 -9.02
CA CYS A 24 -1.29 -3.79 -9.55
C CYS A 24 -1.00 -4.34 -10.96
N ARG A 25 -0.39 -3.53 -11.83
CA ARG A 25 0.04 -3.94 -13.17
C ARG A 25 1.14 -5.01 -13.12
N HIS A 26 2.09 -4.89 -12.18
CA HIS A 26 3.17 -5.85 -11.98
C HIS A 26 2.62 -7.22 -11.60
N ASN A 27 1.73 -7.26 -10.61
CA ASN A 27 1.14 -8.50 -10.11
C ASN A 27 -0.01 -9.03 -10.97
N ARG A 28 -0.42 -8.29 -12.02
CA ARG A 28 -1.53 -8.62 -12.94
C ARG A 28 -2.80 -9.05 -12.19
N ALA A 29 -2.99 -8.53 -10.99
CA ALA A 29 -4.03 -8.95 -10.07
C ALA A 29 -5.02 -7.80 -9.88
N ALA A 30 -6.30 -8.12 -9.75
CA ALA A 30 -7.31 -7.20 -9.28
C ALA A 30 -7.30 -7.25 -7.73
N PRO A 31 -6.64 -6.30 -7.03
CA PRO A 31 -6.71 -6.27 -5.58
C PRO A 31 -8.15 -6.09 -5.13
N THR A 32 -8.56 -6.87 -4.13
CA THR A 32 -9.84 -6.67 -3.46
C THR A 32 -9.82 -5.35 -2.70
N GLU A 33 -10.99 -4.85 -2.27
CA GLU A 33 -11.08 -3.61 -1.49
C GLU A 33 -10.17 -3.63 -0.26
N GLN A 34 -10.08 -4.77 0.43
CA GLN A 34 -9.18 -4.96 1.57
C GLN A 34 -7.70 -4.91 1.17
N SER A 35 -7.30 -5.56 0.08
CA SER A 35 -5.94 -5.48 -0.45
C SER A 35 -5.58 -4.03 -0.83
N MET A 36 -6.52 -3.31 -1.41
CA MET A 36 -6.36 -1.89 -1.78
C MET A 36 -6.15 -1.02 -0.54
N GLN A 37 -6.95 -1.23 0.52
CA GLN A 37 -6.78 -0.52 1.79
C GLN A 37 -5.42 -0.81 2.43
N LEU A 38 -4.97 -2.07 2.42
CA LEU A 38 -3.66 -2.43 2.97
C LEU A 38 -2.51 -1.77 2.18
N LEU A 39 -2.59 -1.77 0.85
CA LEU A 39 -1.62 -1.12 -0.03
C LEU A 39 -1.60 0.40 0.19
N CYS A 40 -2.76 1.04 0.29
CA CYS A 40 -2.86 2.48 0.58
C CYS A 40 -2.23 2.82 1.93
N SER A 41 -2.58 2.08 2.99
CA SER A 41 -2.01 2.31 4.32
C SER A 41 -0.49 2.11 4.32
N ALA A 42 0.00 1.02 3.73
CA ALA A 42 1.43 0.76 3.65
C ALA A 42 2.17 1.82 2.82
N ALA A 43 1.58 2.32 1.74
CA ALA A 43 2.18 3.38 0.93
C ALA A 43 2.26 4.70 1.71
N VAL A 44 1.24 5.02 2.51
CA VAL A 44 1.24 6.19 3.40
C VAL A 44 2.27 6.04 4.52
N ASP A 45 2.40 4.86 5.13
CA ASP A 45 3.43 4.59 6.13
C ASP A 45 4.84 4.82 5.56
N LEU A 46 5.12 4.25 4.39
CA LEU A 46 6.40 4.44 3.69
C LEU A 46 6.67 5.91 3.36
N TYR A 47 5.63 6.66 2.96
CA TYR A 47 5.74 8.09 2.72
C TYR A 47 6.08 8.87 3.99
N ASN A 48 5.47 8.52 5.11
CA ASN A 48 5.76 9.09 6.44
C ASN A 48 7.15 8.70 6.96
N GLU A 49 7.68 7.53 6.57
CA GLU A 49 9.05 7.09 6.86
C GLU A 49 10.10 7.89 6.06
N GLY A 50 9.68 8.64 5.04
CA GLY A 50 10.55 9.53 4.24
C GLY A 50 10.65 9.15 2.77
N HIS A 51 10.00 8.07 2.34
CA HIS A 51 10.01 7.63 0.93
C HIS A 51 8.99 8.42 0.11
N ARG A 52 9.43 9.54 -0.48
CA ARG A 52 8.57 10.45 -1.25
C ARG A 52 8.59 10.21 -2.75
N THR A 53 9.37 9.24 -3.22
CA THR A 53 9.47 8.96 -4.66
C THR A 53 8.58 7.78 -5.05
N ARG A 54 7.97 7.89 -6.22
CA ARG A 54 7.14 6.82 -6.79
C ARG A 54 7.92 5.51 -6.90
N GLU A 55 9.14 5.56 -7.41
CA GLU A 55 9.95 4.36 -7.69
C GLU A 55 10.33 3.63 -6.40
N GLU A 56 10.69 4.35 -5.34
CA GLU A 56 10.94 3.74 -4.02
C GLU A 56 9.66 3.13 -3.46
N LEU A 57 8.54 3.85 -3.50
CA LEU A 57 7.27 3.35 -3.00
C LEU A 57 6.86 2.07 -3.73
N VAL A 58 6.97 2.03 -5.06
CA VAL A 58 6.70 0.82 -5.85
C VAL A 58 7.61 -0.33 -5.42
N THR A 59 8.92 -0.07 -5.34
CA THR A 59 9.92 -1.10 -5.01
C THR A 59 9.65 -1.67 -3.62
N LEU A 60 9.39 -0.82 -2.63
CA LEU A 60 9.11 -1.22 -1.26
C LEU A 60 7.76 -1.93 -1.15
N LEU A 61 6.73 -1.49 -1.88
CA LEU A 61 5.45 -2.20 -1.96
C LEU A 61 5.59 -3.59 -2.59
N ILE A 62 6.42 -3.75 -3.63
CA ILE A 62 6.72 -5.06 -4.22
C ILE A 62 7.49 -5.93 -3.23
N MET A 63 8.52 -5.39 -2.57
CA MET A 63 9.30 -6.13 -1.56
C MET A 63 8.44 -6.58 -0.36
N LYS A 64 7.55 -5.71 0.12
CA LYS A 64 6.67 -5.98 1.27
C LYS A 64 5.51 -6.90 0.88
N PHE A 65 5.00 -6.75 -0.34
CA PHE A 65 3.91 -7.53 -0.90
C PHE A 65 4.32 -8.12 -2.26
N ASP A 66 5.11 -9.18 -2.23
CA ASP A 66 5.59 -9.88 -3.44
C ASP A 66 4.42 -10.39 -4.31
N SER A 67 3.29 -10.74 -3.68
CA SER A 67 2.09 -11.20 -4.37
C SER A 67 0.81 -10.87 -3.61
N LEU A 68 -0.35 -11.01 -4.28
CA LEU A 68 -1.67 -10.85 -3.68
C LEU A 68 -1.90 -11.79 -2.48
N HIS A 69 -1.19 -12.93 -2.46
CA HIS A 69 -1.23 -13.86 -1.34
C HIS A 69 -0.60 -13.25 -0.06
N SER A 70 0.47 -12.47 -0.20
CA SER A 70 1.13 -11.79 0.93
C SER A 70 0.21 -10.74 1.60
N LEU A 71 -0.64 -10.09 0.80
CA LEU A 71 -1.65 -9.16 1.30
C LEU A 71 -2.74 -9.86 2.13
N GLN A 72 -3.06 -11.12 1.84
CA GLN A 72 -4.05 -11.89 2.61
C GLN A 72 -3.49 -12.36 3.96
N VAL A 73 -2.19 -12.67 4.05
CA VAL A 73 -1.55 -13.05 5.33
C VAL A 73 -1.37 -11.86 6.27
N ASN A 74 -1.22 -10.65 5.71
CA ASN A 74 -1.07 -9.40 6.46
C ASN A 74 -2.37 -8.63 6.65
N ALA A 75 -3.45 -9.03 5.97
CA ALA A 75 -4.79 -8.62 6.40
C ALA A 75 -4.96 -9.07 7.85
N PRO A 76 -5.78 -8.37 8.66
CA PRO A 76 -6.07 -8.80 10.02
C PRO A 76 -6.91 -10.07 9.95
N SER A 77 -6.28 -11.20 9.61
CA SER A 77 -6.71 -12.49 10.11
C SER A 77 -6.58 -12.34 11.61
N SER A 78 -7.71 -12.12 12.25
CA SER A 78 -7.90 -12.31 13.68
C SER A 78 -7.66 -13.79 13.98
N ALA A 79 -6.41 -14.24 13.83
CA ALA A 79 -5.94 -15.50 14.36
C ALA A 79 -5.63 -15.22 15.84
N SER A 80 -6.71 -15.11 16.61
CA SER A 80 -6.67 -15.44 18.02
C SER A 80 -6.28 -16.91 18.09
N HIS A 81 -4.98 -17.17 18.19
CA HIS A 81 -4.50 -18.43 18.74
C HIS A 81 -4.66 -18.30 20.26
N HIS A 82 -5.71 -18.96 20.75
CA HIS A 82 -5.94 -19.27 22.15
C HIS A 82 -4.92 -20.31 22.63
#